data_AF-A0A923VIV1-F1
#
_entry.id   AF-A0A923VIV1-F1
#
_cell.length_a   1.000
_cell.length_b   1.000
_cell.length_c   1.000
_cell.angle_alpha   90.00
_cell.angle_beta   90.00
_cell.angle_gamma   90.00
#
_symmetry.space_group_name_H-M   'P 1'
#
loop_
_entity.id
_entity.type
_entity.pdbx_description
1 polymer ?
#
loop_
_entity_poly.entity_id
_entity_poly.type
_entity_poly.pdbx_seq_one_letter_code
_entity_poly.pdbx_strand_id
1 'polypeptide(L)' 'MSDLKTLPESMAQMKSLKILGIIPTKFTSIPPVLYKMTWLEEVEIGNEEWWPTDEELEPLRKVLKKTKVN' A
#
# COMPACT_ATOMS: atom_id res chain seq x y z
N MET A 1 -11.92 15.34 0.49
CA MET A 1 -11.29 14.14 1.09
C MET A 1 -11.73 12.92 0.29
N SER A 2 -10.84 11.97 0.02
CA SER A 2 -11.20 10.76 -0.72
C SER A 2 -11.92 9.77 0.20
N ASP A 3 -12.96 9.09 -0.28
CA ASP A 3 -13.67 8.03 0.47
C ASP A 3 -13.07 6.63 0.23
N LEU A 4 -11.82 6.59 -0.24
CA LEU A 4 -11.15 5.37 -0.64
C LEU A 4 -10.75 4.56 0.60
N LYS A 5 -11.46 3.46 0.84
CA LYS A 5 -11.23 2.54 1.99
C LYS A 5 -10.35 1.34 1.66
N THR A 6 -10.16 1.04 0.37
CA THR A 6 -9.28 -0.03 -0.11
C THR A 6 -8.88 0.25 -1.56
N LEU A 7 -7.98 -0.56 -2.11
CA LEU A 7 -7.56 -0.52 -3.50
C LEU A 7 -8.19 -1.68 -4.28
N PRO A 8 -8.62 -1.46 -5.53
CA PRO A 8 -9.22 -2.51 -6.34
C PRO A 8 -8.18 -3.57 -6.72
N GLU A 9 -8.62 -4.82 -6.73
CA GLU A 9 -7.78 -5.99 -7.07
C GLU A 9 -7.16 -5.89 -8.47
N SER A 10 -7.81 -5.19 -9.40
CA SER A 10 -7.30 -4.95 -10.77
C SER A 10 -5.98 -4.17 -10.80
N MET A 11 -5.62 -3.43 -9.75
CA MET A 11 -4.31 -2.75 -9.67
C MET A 11 -3.14 -3.74 -9.70
N ALA A 12 -3.37 -5.01 -9.34
CA ALA A 12 -2.36 -6.05 -9.50
C ALA A 12 -1.97 -6.31 -10.98
N GLN A 13 -2.69 -5.76 -11.96
CA GLN A 13 -2.33 -5.83 -13.37
C GLN A 13 -1.39 -4.70 -13.80
N MET A 14 -1.20 -3.66 -12.99
CA MET A 14 -0.38 -2.48 -13.30
C MET A 14 1.12 -2.77 -13.13
N LYS A 15 1.67 -3.73 -13.89
CA LYS A 15 3.07 -4.21 -13.76
C LYS A 15 4.14 -3.14 -14.05
N SER A 16 3.77 -2.06 -14.73
CA SER A 16 4.67 -0.93 -15.01
C SER A 16 4.69 0.12 -13.89
N LEU A 17 3.76 0.03 -12.91
CA LEU A 17 3.72 0.95 -11.79
C LEU A 17 4.89 0.67 -10.85
N LYS A 18 5.75 1.66 -10.64
CA LYS A 18 6.93 1.55 -9.76
C LYS A 18 6.70 2.19 -8.40
N ILE A 19 5.99 3.30 -8.37
CA ILE A 19 5.77 4.11 -7.15
C ILE A 19 4.27 4.28 -6.96
N LEU A 20 3.80 4.02 -5.74
CA LEU A 20 2.41 4.18 -5.34
C LEU A 20 2.32 5.00 -4.05
N GLY A 21 1.97 6.27 -4.17
CA GLY A 21 1.65 7.14 -3.04
C GLY A 21 0.16 7.45 -3.03
N ILE A 22 -0.52 7.20 -1.91
CA ILE A 22 -1.96 7.41 -1.80
C ILE A 22 -2.30 8.05 -0.46
N ILE A 23 -2.25 9.39 -0.43
CA ILE A 23 -2.54 10.20 0.76
C ILE A 23 -3.29 11.48 0.32
N PRO A 24 -4.32 11.95 1.06
CA PRO A 24 -5.00 11.28 2.17
C PRO A 24 -6.13 10.34 1.70
N THR A 25 -6.25 9.19 2.36
CA THR A 25 -7.30 8.16 2.15
C THR A 25 -8.13 7.91 3.41
N LYS A 26 -9.08 6.97 3.36
CA LYS A 26 -9.82 6.44 4.54
C LYS A 26 -9.49 4.97 4.78
N PHE A 27 -8.24 4.59 4.53
CA PHE A 27 -7.75 3.27 4.89
C PHE A 27 -7.75 3.12 6.41
N THR A 28 -8.19 1.96 6.87
CA THR A 28 -8.09 1.53 8.28
C THR A 28 -7.26 0.26 8.42
N SER A 29 -6.67 -0.19 7.31
CA SER A 29 -5.83 -1.38 7.18
C SER A 29 -5.12 -1.35 5.83
N ILE A 30 -4.06 -2.15 5.70
CA ILE A 30 -3.29 -2.29 4.47
C ILE A 30 -4.17 -2.94 3.39
N PRO A 31 -4.37 -2.30 2.22
CA PRO A 31 -5.14 -2.89 1.13
C PRO A 31 -4.56 -4.24 0.67
N PRO A 32 -5.36 -5.33 0.61
CA PRO A 32 -4.86 -6.66 0.28
C PRO A 32 -4.14 -6.78 -1.08
N VAL A 33 -4.48 -5.92 -2.04
CA VAL A 33 -3.83 -5.93 -3.36
C VAL A 33 -2.35 -5.57 -3.30
N LEU A 34 -1.90 -4.81 -2.29
CA LEU A 34 -0.49 -4.43 -2.15
C LEU A 34 0.42 -5.65 -1.97
N TYR A 35 -0.08 -6.71 -1.32
CA TYR A 35 0.63 -7.98 -1.19
C TYR A 35 0.88 -8.69 -2.53
N LYS A 36 0.14 -8.32 -3.59
CA LYS A 36 0.32 -8.87 -4.93
C LYS A 36 1.23 -8.01 -5.80
N MET A 37 1.51 -6.76 -5.41
CA MET A 37 2.24 -5.78 -6.21
C MET A 37 3.75 -5.84 -5.95
N THR A 38 4.34 -7.03 -6.08
CA THR A 38 5.75 -7.33 -5.76
C THR A 38 6.79 -6.64 -6.65
N TRP A 39 6.35 -5.95 -7.71
CA TRP A 39 7.20 -5.16 -8.61
C TRP A 39 7.34 -3.70 -8.19
N LEU A 40 6.60 -3.24 -7.18
CA LEU A 40 6.70 -1.87 -6.68
C LEU A 40 8.10 -1.61 -6.11
N GLU A 41 8.62 -0.42 -6.36
CA GLU A 41 9.88 0.10 -5.84
C GLU A 41 9.63 0.94 -4.58
N GLU A 42 8.52 1.68 -4.54
CA GLU A 42 8.12 2.48 -3.37
C GLU A 42 6.60 2.50 -3.17
N VAL A 43 6.18 2.41 -1.91
CA VAL A 43 4.80 2.50 -1.45
C VAL A 43 4.74 3.44 -0.26
N GLU A 44 3.83 4.40 -0.33
CA GLU A 44 3.50 5.29 0.78
C GLU A 44 2.00 5.15 1.08
N ILE A 45 1.67 4.65 2.28
CA ILE A 45 0.28 4.43 2.70
C ILE A 45 0.01 4.99 4.09
N GLY A 46 -1.08 5.74 4.21
CA GLY A 46 -1.50 6.31 5.47
C GLY A 46 -2.50 7.43 5.26
N ASN A 47 -3.04 7.94 6.35
CA ASN A 47 -3.87 9.12 6.38
C ASN A 47 -3.84 9.77 7.77
N GLU A 48 -4.63 10.83 7.95
CA GLU A 48 -4.71 11.58 9.20
C GLU A 48 -5.24 10.76 10.39
N GLU A 49 -6.06 9.73 10.13
CA GLU A 49 -6.73 8.91 11.16
C GLU A 49 -6.03 7.56 11.38
N TRP A 50 -5.30 7.06 10.38
CA TRP A 50 -4.62 5.78 10.41
C TRP A 50 -3.26 5.87 9.71
N TRP A 51 -2.22 5.67 10.50
CA TRP A 51 -0.87 5.41 10.04
C TRP A 51 -0.51 3.97 10.45
N PRO A 52 -0.18 3.07 9.50
CA PRO A 52 0.14 1.69 9.86
C PRO A 52 1.37 1.65 10.76
N THR A 53 1.26 0.90 11.84
CA THR A 53 2.38 0.63 12.75
C THR A 53 3.44 -0.24 12.08
N ASP A 54 4.67 -0.26 12.61
CA ASP A 54 5.71 -1.18 12.11
C ASP A 54 5.27 -2.65 12.18
N GLU A 55 4.51 -3.06 13.20
CA GLU A 55 3.97 -4.42 13.32
C GLU A 55 2.96 -4.74 12.20
N GLU A 56 2.12 -3.77 11.81
CA GLU A 56 1.21 -3.93 10.67
C GLU A 56 1.95 -3.96 9.34
N LEU A 57 3.04 -3.22 9.20
CA LEU A 57 3.86 -3.17 7.98
C LEU A 57 4.77 -4.41 7.81
N GLU A 58 5.14 -5.09 8.89
CA GLU A 58 6.05 -6.25 8.88
C GLU A 58 5.65 -7.34 7.87
N PRO A 59 4.39 -7.84 7.83
CA PRO A 59 3.95 -8.80 6.82
C PRO A 59 4.12 -8.28 5.39
N LEU A 60 3.81 -7.00 5.15
CA LEU A 60 3.94 -6.39 3.83
C LEU A 60 5.41 -6.28 3.41
N ARG A 61 6.30 -5.84 4.31
CA ARG A 61 7.75 -5.77 4.08
C ARG A 61 8.35 -7.15 3.77
N LYS A 62 7.85 -8.22 4.39
CA LYS A 62 8.28 -9.60 4.10
C LYS A 62 7.91 -10.07 2.69
N VAL A 63 6.78 -9.61 2.17
CA VAL A 63 6.32 -9.92 0.80
C VAL A 63 7.00 -9.01 -0.22
N LEU A 64 7.07 -7.71 0.08
CA LEU A 64 7.62 -6.65 -0.77
C LEU A 64 9.10 -6.38 -0.44
N LYS A 65 9.94 -7.42 -0.46
CA LYS A 65 11.34 -7.37 0.01
C LYS A 65 12.25 -6.32 -0.65
N LYS A 66 11.85 -5.83 -1.84
CA LYS A 66 12.61 -4.86 -2.64
C LYS A 66 11.93 -3.49 -2.71
N THR A 67 10.81 -3.33 -1.99
CA THR A 67 9.99 -2.13 -2.02
C THR A 67 10.27 -1.32 -0.77
N LYS A 68 10.48 -0.01 -0.92
CA LYS A 68 10.50 0.92 0.20
C LYS A 68 9.06 1.14 0.65
N VAL A 69 8.72 0.74 1.88
CA VAL A 69 7.37 0.86 2.44
C VAL A 69 7.41 1.90 3.56
N ASN A 70 6.74 3.04 3.32
CA ASN A 70 6.64 4.17 4.24
C ASN A 70 5.19 4.42 4.69
#